data_AF-A0A9P0TBE9-F1
#
_entry.id   AF-A0A9P0TBE9-F1
#
_cell.length_a   1.000
_cell.length_b   1.000
_cell.length_c   1.000
_cell.angle_alpha   90.00
_cell.angle_beta   90.00
_cell.angle_gamma   90.00
#
_symmetry.space_group_name_H-M   'P 1'
#
loop_
_entity.id
_entity.type
_entity.pdbx_description
1 polymer ?
#
loop_
_entity_poly.entity_id
_entity_poly.type
_entity_poly.pdbx_seq_one_letter_code
_entity_poly.pdbx_strand_id
1 'polypeptide(L)'
;MVANRRNFLFRVSIVINIAVLLYAAMQLSGNTTPGVYWVPVEAERTAEFRYLNQDRNDTYTRFESSGRNVESSARNYEESTSQKTPSTMATTNKTASSTASVPEVDRKVISAVPEPDASNATSIDIEDEDSLSPTTLAYLRTLLGCNDRDMLPQTEQRGEFWVLKNFIRADHGLLACHETITYTTHAGYEFLDNVHPLVERWMAPVSLAIHAPGADLTPAVNSIRYLRDCLSDEIVKQFVTFHIFFSHKHIPSKIPDPDVLLQTPYNCSTKPPYENVNSTYMKEKNLLYPVNVARNVARDAAITHYILPSDIELYPSPNLIPRFLNMIARNAKPLSTSTKPRVFPISIFEVDAKYQVPSSKTELRAMLANKTAIPFHKFVCPNCHNIPQGQQWMNAAETNQMDVFHVGKRRGKFVHWEPIFIGTHQDPYYDERLSWDGKKDKMTQGYILCVKDYDFMILNNAFLIHKPGIKHYVKNAKRDSIAGRQSAVVKSIIMPELKKLFGTRNGCAL
;
A
#
# COMPACT_ATOMS: atom_id res chain seq x y z
N MET A 1 -31.10 -42.90 -51.80
CA MET A 1 -30.95 -41.42 -51.73
C MET A 1 -31.52 -40.75 -50.47
N VAL A 2 -32.40 -41.37 -49.66
CA VAL A 2 -33.07 -40.67 -48.54
C VAL A 2 -32.18 -40.40 -47.31
N ALA A 3 -31.23 -41.29 -47.00
CA ALA A 3 -30.39 -41.19 -45.79
C ALA A 3 -29.51 -39.92 -45.73
N ASN A 4 -28.93 -39.48 -46.86
CA ASN A 4 -28.05 -38.30 -46.90
C ASN A 4 -28.77 -36.98 -46.61
N ARG A 5 -30.09 -36.87 -46.90
CA ARG A 5 -30.85 -35.64 -46.64
C ARG A 5 -31.09 -35.39 -45.15
N ARG A 6 -31.34 -36.44 -44.34
CA ARG A 6 -31.51 -36.29 -42.88
C ARG A 6 -30.22 -35.82 -42.20
N ASN A 7 -29.06 -36.38 -42.58
CA ASN A 7 -27.77 -35.95 -42.04
C ASN A 7 -27.40 -34.51 -42.42
N PHE A 8 -27.75 -34.07 -43.63
CA PHE A 8 -27.55 -32.67 -44.04
C PHE A 8 -28.43 -31.70 -43.22
N LEU A 9 -29.73 -31.99 -43.12
CA LEU A 9 -30.67 -31.17 -42.33
C LEU A 9 -30.27 -31.08 -40.85
N PHE A 10 -29.77 -32.18 -40.26
CA PHE A 10 -29.31 -32.18 -38.86
C PHE A 10 -28.07 -31.31 -38.66
N ARG A 11 -27.09 -31.37 -39.59
CA ARG A 11 -25.89 -30.52 -39.55
C ARG A 11 -26.21 -29.03 -39.74
N VAL A 12 -27.11 -28.72 -40.68
CA VAL A 12 -27.57 -27.33 -40.89
C VAL A 12 -28.32 -26.81 -39.66
N SER A 13 -29.17 -27.63 -39.03
CA SER A 13 -29.86 -27.26 -37.79
C SER A 13 -28.89 -26.95 -36.64
N ILE A 14 -27.82 -27.74 -36.47
CA ILE A 14 -26.77 -27.46 -35.47
C ILE A 14 -26.09 -26.12 -35.74
N VAL A 15 -25.69 -25.85 -36.98
CA VAL A 15 -25.03 -24.58 -37.35
C VAL A 15 -25.95 -23.37 -37.12
N ILE A 16 -27.24 -23.48 -37.46
CA ILE A 16 -28.22 -22.41 -37.22
C ILE A 16 -28.41 -22.17 -35.71
N ASN A 17 -28.54 -23.22 -34.89
CA ASN A 17 -28.68 -23.06 -33.45
C ASN A 17 -27.43 -22.44 -32.80
N ILE A 18 -26.23 -22.80 -33.26
CA ILE A 18 -24.98 -22.16 -32.80
C ILE A 18 -24.95 -20.68 -33.23
N ALA A 19 -25.34 -20.35 -34.46
CA ALA A 19 -25.40 -18.97 -34.93
C ALA A 19 -26.41 -18.11 -34.14
N VAL A 20 -27.58 -18.67 -33.79
CA VAL A 20 -28.58 -18.01 -32.94
C VAL A 20 -28.08 -17.82 -31.51
N LEU A 21 -27.38 -18.79 -30.93
CA LEU A 21 -26.76 -18.66 -29.61
C LEU A 21 -25.65 -17.60 -29.59
N LEU A 22 -24.82 -17.54 -30.62
CA LEU A 22 -23.79 -16.51 -30.77
C LEU A 22 -24.40 -15.11 -30.98
N TYR A 23 -25.46 -15.01 -31.78
CA TYR A 23 -26.21 -13.76 -31.97
C TYR A 23 -26.86 -13.28 -30.66
N ALA A 24 -27.49 -14.18 -29.90
CA ALA A 24 -28.05 -13.86 -28.59
C ALA A 24 -26.95 -13.44 -27.58
N ALA A 25 -25.80 -14.11 -27.58
CA ALA A 25 -24.65 -13.72 -26.76
C ALA A 25 -24.08 -12.34 -27.14
N MET A 26 -24.04 -12.01 -28.43
CA MET A 26 -23.66 -10.66 -28.90
C MET A 26 -24.67 -9.60 -28.45
N GLN A 27 -25.97 -9.84 -28.57
CA GLN A 27 -27.00 -8.90 -28.11
C GLN A 27 -27.01 -8.72 -26.58
N LEU A 28 -26.72 -9.79 -25.82
CA LEU A 28 -26.54 -9.74 -24.35
C LEU A 28 -25.21 -9.07 -23.92
N SER A 29 -24.31 -8.77 -24.86
CA SER A 29 -23.06 -8.03 -24.61
C SER A 29 -23.17 -6.52 -24.88
N GLY A 30 -24.36 -6.02 -25.20
CA GLY A 30 -24.61 -4.61 -25.52
C GLY A 30 -24.52 -3.66 -24.32
N ASN A 31 -23.48 -2.82 -24.32
CA ASN A 31 -23.34 -1.51 -23.67
C ASN A 31 -24.17 -1.21 -22.39
N THR A 32 -23.51 -1.26 -21.24
CA THR A 32 -23.64 -0.20 -20.23
C THR A 32 -22.26 0.22 -19.74
N THR A 33 -21.89 1.47 -19.99
CA THR A 33 -20.72 2.12 -19.38
C THR A 33 -20.88 2.23 -17.86
N PRO A 34 -19.91 1.79 -17.04
CA PRO A 34 -19.96 2.01 -15.60
C PRO A 34 -19.49 3.44 -15.28
N GLY A 35 -20.39 4.41 -15.46
CA GLY A 35 -20.17 5.78 -14.96
C GLY A 35 -20.18 5.79 -13.43
N VAL A 36 -19.16 6.42 -12.83
CA VAL A 36 -19.18 6.76 -11.41
C VAL A 36 -20.13 7.95 -11.24
N TYR A 37 -21.26 7.75 -10.57
CA TYR A 37 -22.19 8.82 -10.25
C TYR A 37 -22.13 9.17 -8.76
N TRP A 38 -21.79 10.43 -8.49
CA TRP A 38 -21.93 11.04 -7.17
C TRP A 38 -23.41 11.34 -6.92
N VAL A 39 -23.95 10.88 -5.78
CA VAL A 39 -25.35 11.08 -5.41
C VAL A 39 -25.40 11.87 -4.09
N PRO A 40 -26.17 12.98 -4.01
CA PRO A 40 -26.36 13.71 -2.76
C PRO A 40 -26.98 12.86 -1.64
N VAL A 41 -26.62 13.14 -0.40
CA VAL A 41 -26.96 12.33 0.78
C VAL A 41 -28.46 12.39 1.12
N GLU A 42 -29.17 11.27 0.92
CA GLU A 42 -30.42 10.97 1.64
C GLU A 42 -30.74 9.45 1.64
N ALA A 43 -30.09 8.64 2.51
CA ALA A 43 -30.51 7.28 2.89
C ALA A 43 -29.62 6.61 3.99
N GLU A 44 -29.58 7.13 5.22
CA GLU A 44 -28.89 6.43 6.34
C GLU A 44 -29.76 5.29 6.94
N ARG A 45 -29.57 4.02 6.49
CA ARG A 45 -29.79 2.80 7.32
C ARG A 45 -29.44 1.43 6.70
N THR A 46 -29.29 1.29 5.38
CA THR A 46 -29.28 -0.04 4.72
C THR A 46 -27.91 -0.73 4.57
N ALA A 47 -26.80 0.00 4.76
CA ALA A 47 -25.45 -0.54 4.53
C ALA A 47 -24.93 -1.44 5.66
N GLU A 48 -25.04 -1.00 6.92
CA GLU A 48 -24.50 -1.71 8.10
C GLU A 48 -25.08 -3.12 8.25
N PHE A 49 -26.39 -3.27 8.02
CA PHE A 49 -27.10 -4.54 8.18
C PHE A 49 -26.67 -5.62 7.18
N ARG A 50 -26.08 -5.24 6.03
CA ARG A 50 -25.65 -6.20 5.00
C ARG A 50 -24.27 -6.78 5.29
N TYR A 51 -23.33 -5.98 5.78
CA TYR A 51 -21.99 -6.47 6.13
C TYR A 51 -22.00 -7.40 7.35
N LEU A 52 -22.79 -7.07 8.38
CA LEU A 52 -22.95 -7.91 9.58
C LEU A 52 -23.49 -9.32 9.26
N ASN A 53 -24.32 -9.45 8.22
CA ASN A 53 -24.81 -10.75 7.77
C ASN A 53 -23.76 -11.54 6.96
N GLN A 54 -22.82 -10.86 6.31
CA GLN A 54 -21.72 -11.51 5.59
C GLN A 54 -20.67 -12.07 6.58
N ASP A 55 -20.29 -11.29 7.59
CA ASP A 55 -19.42 -11.75 8.70
C ASP A 55 -20.05 -12.92 9.49
N ARG A 56 -21.39 -12.90 9.68
CA ARG A 56 -22.12 -14.03 10.29
C ARG A 56 -21.95 -15.32 9.51
N ASN A 57 -22.08 -15.29 8.17
CA ASN A 57 -22.01 -16.51 7.35
C ASN A 57 -20.60 -17.13 7.33
N ASP A 58 -19.54 -16.31 7.31
CA ASP A 58 -18.16 -16.79 7.44
C ASP A 58 -17.82 -17.29 8.87
N THR A 59 -18.59 -16.86 9.89
CA THR A 59 -18.45 -17.35 11.27
C THR A 59 -19.20 -18.68 11.49
N TYR A 60 -20.42 -18.80 10.96
CA TYR A 60 -21.25 -20.02 11.12
C TYR A 60 -20.65 -21.25 10.45
N THR A 61 -20.03 -21.09 9.27
CA THR A 61 -19.34 -22.20 8.55
C THR A 61 -18.10 -22.75 9.28
N ARG A 62 -17.74 -22.19 10.45
CA ARG A 62 -16.62 -22.65 11.29
C ARG A 62 -17.05 -23.46 12.51
N PHE A 63 -18.34 -23.48 12.87
CA PHE A 63 -18.83 -24.13 14.10
C PHE A 63 -19.45 -25.52 13.91
N GLU A 64 -19.72 -25.96 12.68
CA GLU A 64 -20.39 -27.25 12.42
C GLU A 64 -19.46 -28.47 12.22
N SER A 65 -18.13 -28.32 12.38
CA SER A 65 -17.16 -29.43 12.16
C SER A 65 -16.57 -30.05 13.43
N SER A 66 -17.09 -29.74 14.62
CA SER A 66 -16.66 -30.37 15.88
C SER A 66 -17.79 -30.48 16.92
N GLY A 67 -18.41 -31.67 17.02
CA GLY A 67 -19.38 -31.96 18.07
C GLY A 67 -19.88 -33.42 18.07
N ARG A 68 -19.86 -34.06 19.25
CA ARG A 68 -20.20 -35.48 19.56
C ARG A 68 -19.08 -36.48 19.14
N ASN A 69 -18.65 -37.47 19.93
CA ASN A 69 -19.03 -38.02 21.26
C ASN A 69 -17.84 -38.93 21.75
N VAL A 70 -17.63 -39.34 23.02
CA VAL A 70 -18.13 -38.96 24.37
C VAL A 70 -17.23 -39.64 25.46
N GLU A 71 -17.25 -39.14 26.72
CA GLU A 71 -16.88 -39.80 28.01
C GLU A 71 -15.47 -40.37 28.36
N SER A 72 -14.88 -39.71 29.36
CA SER A 72 -14.59 -40.26 30.72
C SER A 72 -13.20 -40.79 31.11
N SER A 73 -13.05 -40.86 32.45
CA SER A 73 -12.01 -41.45 33.28
C SER A 73 -10.70 -40.65 33.45
N ALA A 74 -10.38 -40.44 34.73
CA ALA A 74 -9.15 -39.80 35.20
C ALA A 74 -8.09 -40.85 35.57
N ARG A 75 -6.82 -40.44 35.61
CA ARG A 75 -5.89 -40.67 36.74
C ARG A 75 -4.53 -40.00 36.49
N ASN A 76 -3.90 -39.57 37.57
CA ASN A 76 -2.48 -39.22 37.61
C ASN A 76 -1.62 -40.46 37.35
N TYR A 77 -0.43 -40.27 36.80
CA TYR A 77 0.80 -40.89 37.32
C TYR A 77 2.02 -40.08 36.87
N GLU A 78 2.88 -39.72 37.82
CA GLU A 78 4.27 -39.41 37.55
C GLU A 78 5.02 -40.73 37.27
N GLU A 79 6.14 -40.71 36.52
CA GLU A 79 7.45 -41.09 37.08
C GLU A 79 8.58 -40.87 36.04
N SER A 80 9.81 -40.68 36.53
CA SER A 80 11.03 -40.45 35.75
C SER A 80 11.67 -41.72 35.19
N THR A 81 12.47 -41.58 34.12
CA THR A 81 13.87 -42.08 34.01
C THR A 81 14.40 -41.70 32.61
N SER A 82 15.45 -40.88 32.45
CA SER A 82 16.88 -41.02 32.81
C SER A 82 17.74 -41.71 31.75
N GLN A 83 18.57 -40.90 31.08
CA GLN A 83 19.92 -41.18 30.56
C GLN A 83 20.15 -42.33 29.54
N LYS A 84 20.70 -41.99 28.36
CA LYS A 84 22.15 -42.20 28.04
C LYS A 84 22.57 -41.71 26.65
N THR A 85 23.40 -40.68 26.63
CA THR A 85 24.52 -40.46 25.68
C THR A 85 25.75 -41.29 26.19
N PRO A 86 26.89 -41.51 25.47
CA PRO A 86 27.61 -40.51 24.66
C PRO A 86 28.49 -40.99 23.47
N SER A 87 29.35 -40.07 22.99
CA SER A 87 30.54 -40.25 22.13
C SER A 87 30.29 -40.29 20.60
N THR A 88 31.15 -39.78 19.71
CA THR A 88 32.47 -39.10 19.87
C THR A 88 32.75 -38.15 18.68
N MET A 89 33.67 -37.17 18.80
CA MET A 89 34.15 -36.34 17.68
C MET A 89 35.36 -36.94 16.95
N ALA A 90 35.50 -36.67 15.64
CA ALA A 90 36.73 -36.25 14.95
C ALA A 90 36.50 -36.11 13.41
N THR A 91 37.31 -35.47 12.56
CA THR A 91 38.11 -34.21 12.58
C THR A 91 38.54 -33.92 11.12
N THR A 92 38.44 -32.67 10.64
CA THR A 92 39.07 -32.05 9.43
C THR A 92 39.16 -32.77 8.07
N ASN A 93 38.88 -32.04 7.00
CA ASN A 93 39.95 -31.62 6.08
C ASN A 93 39.65 -30.33 5.32
N LYS A 94 40.69 -29.52 5.06
CA LYS A 94 40.65 -28.28 4.28
C LYS A 94 41.19 -28.52 2.86
N THR A 95 40.76 -27.72 1.90
CA THR A 95 41.62 -27.34 0.76
C THR A 95 41.27 -25.91 0.36
N ALA A 96 42.27 -25.11 -0.03
CA ALA A 96 42.14 -23.69 -0.33
C ALA A 96 42.95 -23.29 -1.57
N SER A 97 42.58 -22.18 -2.20
CA SER A 97 43.45 -21.33 -3.03
C SER A 97 42.81 -19.92 -3.04
N SER A 98 43.41 -18.84 -2.50
CA SER A 98 44.58 -18.07 -2.98
C SER A 98 44.32 -17.35 -4.32
N THR A 99 44.63 -16.06 -4.55
CA THR A 99 45.21 -14.97 -3.71
C THR A 99 45.23 -13.66 -4.53
N ALA A 100 45.16 -12.48 -3.90
CA ALA A 100 45.97 -11.29 -4.27
C ALA A 100 45.87 -10.19 -3.20
N SER A 101 47.00 -9.59 -2.81
CA SER A 101 47.10 -8.58 -1.74
C SER A 101 48.31 -7.67 -1.98
N VAL A 102 48.20 -6.37 -1.68
CA VAL A 102 49.25 -5.33 -1.78
C VAL A 102 49.10 -4.41 -0.54
N PRO A 103 50.19 -3.86 0.05
CA PRO A 103 50.33 -3.91 1.52
C PRO A 103 50.02 -2.62 2.29
N GLU A 104 49.96 -2.81 3.61
CA GLU A 104 49.73 -1.83 4.67
C GLU A 104 51.05 -1.15 5.11
N VAL A 105 50.98 0.13 5.52
CA VAL A 105 52.08 0.88 6.15
C VAL A 105 51.55 1.66 7.35
N ASP A 106 52.15 1.42 8.52
CA ASP A 106 51.84 2.10 9.78
C ASP A 106 51.95 3.63 9.72
N ARG A 107 50.96 4.34 10.30
CA ARG A 107 51.28 5.36 11.30
C ARG A 107 50.19 5.61 12.34
N LYS A 108 50.67 5.74 13.58
CA LYS A 108 49.95 5.70 14.86
C LYS A 108 49.52 7.11 15.31
N VAL A 109 48.53 7.15 16.20
CA VAL A 109 48.11 8.27 17.09
C VAL A 109 47.21 9.36 16.46
N ILE A 110 45.96 9.43 16.93
CA ILE A 110 45.36 10.59 17.62
C ILE A 110 44.17 10.13 18.48
N SER A 111 44.09 10.71 19.68
CA SER A 111 43.04 10.68 20.73
C SER A 111 41.91 9.65 20.69
N ALA A 112 41.76 8.94 21.82
CA ALA A 112 40.47 8.37 22.21
C ALA A 112 39.42 9.47 22.37
N VAL A 113 38.19 9.17 21.95
CA VAL A 113 36.96 9.90 22.28
C VAL A 113 36.16 8.96 23.21
N PRO A 114 35.55 9.44 24.32
CA PRO A 114 34.78 8.57 25.19
C PRO A 114 33.57 7.96 24.47
N GLU A 115 33.32 6.67 24.68
CA GLU A 115 32.01 6.10 24.37
C GLU A 115 30.95 6.79 25.24
N PRO A 116 29.80 7.22 24.68
CA PRO A 116 28.73 7.80 25.48
C PRO A 116 27.99 6.71 26.27
N ASP A 117 28.06 6.77 27.60
CA ASP A 117 27.30 5.91 28.50
C ASP A 117 25.79 5.95 28.16
N ALA A 118 25.22 4.77 27.91
CA ALA A 118 23.84 4.60 27.45
C ALA A 118 22.78 4.74 28.58
N SER A 119 22.93 5.73 29.45
CA SER A 119 22.08 5.91 30.65
C SER A 119 21.42 7.29 30.82
N ASN A 120 21.70 8.27 29.96
CA ASN A 120 20.98 9.56 29.93
C ASN A 120 20.45 9.82 28.52
N ALA A 121 19.19 9.43 28.26
CA ALA A 121 18.48 9.92 27.08
C ALA A 121 18.18 11.42 27.27
N THR A 122 19.03 12.28 26.71
CA THR A 122 18.76 13.71 26.59
C THR A 122 17.49 13.90 25.77
N SER A 123 16.40 14.29 26.43
CA SER A 123 15.18 14.72 25.77
C SER A 123 15.50 15.92 24.88
N ILE A 124 15.39 15.74 23.58
CA ILE A 124 15.52 16.86 22.63
C ILE A 124 14.32 17.76 22.84
N ASP A 125 14.60 19.02 23.14
CA ASP A 125 13.59 20.06 23.18
C ASP A 125 13.21 20.43 21.73
N ILE A 126 11.93 20.47 21.43
CA ILE A 126 11.40 20.75 20.10
C ILE A 126 10.70 22.11 20.17
N GLU A 127 11.40 23.14 19.71
CA GLU A 127 10.91 24.53 19.72
C GLU A 127 9.73 24.72 18.75
N ASP A 128 9.76 24.03 17.60
CA ASP A 128 8.73 24.07 16.56
C ASP A 128 8.41 22.65 16.06
N GLU A 129 7.17 22.22 16.25
CA GLU A 129 6.70 20.90 15.78
C GLU A 129 6.45 20.87 14.26
N ASP A 130 6.29 22.03 13.60
CA ASP A 130 6.02 22.17 12.17
C ASP A 130 7.30 22.27 11.30
N SER A 131 8.49 22.29 11.90
CA SER A 131 9.78 22.22 11.20
C SER A 131 10.76 21.23 11.84
N LEU A 132 11.90 20.98 11.18
CA LEU A 132 12.95 20.09 11.69
C LEU A 132 14.23 20.89 11.94
N SER A 133 14.61 21.03 13.20
CA SER A 133 15.86 21.72 13.56
C SER A 133 17.08 20.91 13.11
N PRO A 134 18.25 21.56 12.88
CA PRO A 134 19.51 20.86 12.63
C PRO A 134 19.88 19.85 13.73
N THR A 135 19.53 20.17 14.99
CA THR A 135 19.71 19.29 16.15
C THR A 135 18.85 18.03 16.04
N THR A 136 17.56 18.19 15.68
CA THR A 136 16.63 17.08 15.42
C THR A 136 17.18 16.18 14.31
N LEU A 137 17.62 16.76 13.19
CA LEU A 137 18.16 16.02 12.04
C LEU A 137 19.45 15.25 12.39
N ALA A 138 20.38 15.86 13.12
CA ALA A 138 21.61 15.20 13.57
C ALA A 138 21.34 14.03 14.52
N TYR A 139 20.33 14.14 15.39
CA TYR A 139 19.92 13.04 16.24
C TYR A 139 19.20 11.94 15.46
N LEU A 140 18.28 12.28 14.55
CA LEU A 140 17.61 11.30 13.68
C LEU A 140 18.60 10.50 12.84
N ARG A 141 19.66 11.13 12.33
CA ARG A 141 20.77 10.43 11.65
C ARG A 141 21.37 9.33 12.52
N THR A 142 21.64 9.65 13.78
CA THR A 142 22.23 8.72 14.76
C THR A 142 21.25 7.64 15.20
N LEU A 143 19.99 8.01 15.46
CA LEU A 143 18.93 7.12 15.93
C LEU A 143 18.48 6.10 14.88
N LEU A 144 18.37 6.52 13.61
CA LEU A 144 17.87 5.67 12.54
C LEU A 144 18.96 4.82 11.88
N GLY A 145 20.23 5.26 11.93
CA GLY A 145 21.37 4.52 11.38
C GLY A 145 21.18 4.09 9.92
N CYS A 146 20.41 4.86 9.15
CA CYS A 146 20.06 4.51 7.78
C CYS A 146 21.18 4.84 6.80
N ASN A 147 21.17 4.18 5.65
CA ASN A 147 22.10 4.46 4.56
C ASN A 147 21.36 5.19 3.45
N ASP A 148 22.01 6.22 2.90
CA ASP A 148 21.54 6.96 1.74
C ASP A 148 21.49 6.05 0.49
N ARG A 149 20.66 6.44 -0.48
CA ARG A 149 20.35 5.63 -1.66
C ARG A 149 20.36 6.46 -2.93
N ASP A 150 21.00 5.92 -3.96
CA ASP A 150 21.02 6.57 -5.28
C ASP A 150 19.69 6.46 -6.00
N MET A 151 19.30 7.55 -6.67
CA MET A 151 18.14 7.63 -7.55
C MET A 151 18.57 7.55 -9.03
N LEU A 152 19.23 6.44 -9.40
CA LEU A 152 19.64 6.18 -10.78
C LEU A 152 18.50 5.59 -11.62
N PRO A 153 18.32 5.99 -12.89
CA PRO A 153 17.43 5.31 -13.84
C PRO A 153 17.81 3.85 -14.03
N GLN A 154 16.84 2.94 -13.97
CA GLN A 154 17.06 1.49 -14.11
C GLN A 154 15.90 0.86 -14.90
N THR A 155 16.22 -0.06 -15.81
CA THR A 155 15.23 -0.95 -16.44
C THR A 155 15.38 -2.34 -15.85
N GLU A 156 14.37 -2.82 -15.14
CA GLU A 156 14.39 -4.11 -14.44
C GLU A 156 13.19 -4.99 -14.83
N GLN A 157 13.38 -6.31 -14.78
CA GLN A 157 12.30 -7.27 -14.93
C GLN A 157 11.80 -7.71 -13.55
N ARG A 158 10.49 -7.63 -13.33
CA ARG A 158 9.83 -7.97 -12.06
C ARG A 158 8.67 -8.94 -12.31
N GLY A 159 8.97 -10.24 -12.22
CA GLY A 159 8.02 -11.30 -12.56
C GLY A 159 7.55 -11.18 -14.01
N GLU A 160 6.24 -11.00 -14.22
CA GLU A 160 5.65 -10.79 -15.55
C GLU A 160 5.72 -9.32 -16.06
N PHE A 161 6.39 -8.41 -15.35
CA PHE A 161 6.42 -6.99 -15.65
C PHE A 161 7.81 -6.49 -16.01
N TRP A 162 7.86 -5.49 -16.90
CA TRP A 162 9.01 -4.62 -17.09
C TRP A 162 8.77 -3.31 -16.33
N VAL A 163 9.80 -2.83 -15.64
CA VAL A 163 9.76 -1.62 -14.82
C VAL A 163 10.85 -0.66 -15.30
N LEU A 164 10.43 0.52 -15.71
CA LEU A 164 11.26 1.70 -15.95
C LEU A 164 11.32 2.47 -14.62
N LYS A 165 12.27 2.10 -13.77
CA LYS A 165 12.48 2.67 -12.44
C LYS A 165 13.26 3.98 -12.56
N ASN A 166 12.89 4.97 -11.75
CA ASN A 166 13.41 6.35 -11.80
C ASN A 166 13.39 6.94 -13.23
N PHE A 167 12.31 6.70 -14.00
CA PHE A 167 12.20 7.04 -15.42
C PHE A 167 12.23 8.56 -15.67
N ILE A 168 11.46 9.33 -14.89
CA ILE A 168 11.57 10.79 -14.82
C ILE A 168 11.75 11.14 -13.34
N ARG A 169 12.82 11.87 -13.02
CA ARG A 169 13.25 12.10 -11.64
C ARG A 169 12.78 13.44 -11.09
N ALA A 170 12.63 13.49 -9.77
CA ALA A 170 12.41 14.70 -9.01
C ALA A 170 13.69 15.56 -8.96
N ASP A 171 13.52 16.88 -8.97
CA ASP A 171 14.61 17.85 -9.03
C ASP A 171 15.07 18.31 -7.60
N HIS A 172 14.71 17.58 -6.53
CA HIS A 172 15.04 17.92 -5.13
C HIS A 172 16.53 17.81 -4.75
N GLY A 173 17.41 17.37 -5.66
CA GLY A 173 18.84 17.19 -5.38
C GLY A 173 19.16 15.98 -4.50
N LEU A 174 20.31 16.03 -3.82
CA LEU A 174 20.69 15.01 -2.84
C LEU A 174 19.84 15.16 -1.57
N LEU A 175 19.44 14.03 -1.00
CA LEU A 175 18.57 13.95 0.17
C LEU A 175 19.01 12.77 1.02
N ALA A 176 19.30 13.00 2.30
CA ALA A 176 19.72 11.93 3.20
C ALA A 176 18.50 11.16 3.73
N CYS A 177 18.71 9.87 4.00
CA CYS A 177 17.65 8.91 4.31
C CYS A 177 16.82 9.26 5.57
N HIS A 178 17.35 10.12 6.46
CA HIS A 178 16.73 10.50 7.74
C HIS A 178 16.05 11.88 7.72
N GLU A 179 16.15 12.64 6.62
CA GLU A 179 15.72 14.06 6.59
C GLU A 179 14.21 14.24 6.36
N THR A 180 13.56 13.25 5.76
CA THR A 180 12.15 13.33 5.39
C THR A 180 11.55 11.93 5.18
N ILE A 181 10.30 11.87 4.70
CA ILE A 181 9.54 10.65 4.41
C ILE A 181 9.21 10.65 2.92
N THR A 182 9.29 9.51 2.23
CA THR A 182 8.79 9.40 0.86
C THR A 182 7.34 8.89 0.85
N TYR A 183 6.43 9.66 0.25
CA TYR A 183 5.09 9.15 -0.08
C TYR A 183 5.22 8.22 -1.28
N THR A 184 4.82 6.96 -1.14
CA THR A 184 4.94 5.95 -2.21
C THR A 184 3.55 5.59 -2.70
N THR A 185 3.29 5.76 -4.00
CA THR A 185 1.94 5.66 -4.55
C THR A 185 1.91 5.14 -5.98
N HIS A 186 0.71 4.95 -6.50
CA HIS A 186 0.49 4.32 -7.79
C HIS A 186 -0.78 4.78 -8.49
N ALA A 187 -0.76 4.76 -9.81
CA ALA A 187 -1.90 5.16 -10.64
C ALA A 187 -1.91 4.47 -12.01
N GLY A 188 -3.07 4.51 -12.68
CA GLY A 188 -3.11 4.63 -14.14
C GLY A 188 -3.07 6.12 -14.51
N TYR A 189 -2.79 6.47 -15.77
CA TYR A 189 -2.66 7.88 -16.13
C TYR A 189 -3.95 8.68 -15.92
N GLU A 190 -5.12 8.04 -15.93
CA GLU A 190 -6.41 8.68 -15.75
C GLU A 190 -6.70 9.17 -14.31
N PHE A 191 -5.79 8.90 -13.36
CA PHE A 191 -5.86 9.38 -11.97
C PHE A 191 -4.75 10.40 -11.65
N LEU A 192 -4.04 10.92 -12.66
CA LEU A 192 -2.92 11.85 -12.44
C LEU A 192 -3.35 13.29 -12.12
N ASP A 193 -4.66 13.58 -12.16
CA ASP A 193 -5.25 14.80 -11.61
C ASP A 193 -5.05 14.92 -10.09
N ASN A 194 -4.83 13.80 -9.39
CA ASN A 194 -4.58 13.77 -7.95
C ASN A 194 -3.11 14.11 -7.58
N VAL A 195 -2.18 14.20 -8.54
CA VAL A 195 -0.74 14.38 -8.23
C VAL A 195 -0.47 15.73 -7.59
N HIS A 196 -0.92 16.82 -8.20
CA HIS A 196 -0.67 18.18 -7.67
C HIS A 196 -1.26 18.40 -6.26
N PRO A 197 -2.57 18.17 -5.98
CA PRO A 197 -3.12 18.36 -4.64
C PRO A 197 -2.56 17.40 -3.58
N LEU A 198 -2.04 16.24 -3.99
CA LEU A 198 -1.28 15.35 -3.09
C LEU A 198 0.07 15.96 -2.72
N VAL A 199 0.83 16.46 -3.70
CA VAL A 199 2.17 17.04 -3.50
C VAL A 199 2.10 18.36 -2.75
N GLU A 200 1.12 19.22 -3.05
CA GLU A 200 0.87 20.50 -2.35
C GLU A 200 0.71 20.31 -0.83
N ARG A 201 0.13 19.19 -0.41
CA ARG A 201 -0.08 18.87 1.02
C ARG A 201 1.04 18.05 1.64
N TRP A 202 1.93 17.46 0.82
CA TRP A 202 3.03 16.62 1.26
C TRP A 202 4.38 17.35 1.30
N MET A 203 4.64 18.23 0.32
CA MET A 203 5.82 19.11 0.20
C MET A 203 7.17 18.41 0.43
N ALA A 204 7.28 17.17 -0.05
CA ALA A 204 8.41 16.26 0.13
C ALA A 204 8.39 15.16 -0.95
N PRO A 205 9.41 14.29 -1.04
CA PRO A 205 9.52 13.34 -2.14
C PRO A 205 8.30 12.42 -2.28
N VAL A 206 7.84 12.27 -3.52
CA VAL A 206 6.82 11.30 -3.93
C VAL A 206 7.42 10.35 -4.93
N SER A 207 7.29 9.05 -4.68
CA SER A 207 7.60 8.00 -5.64
C SER A 207 6.28 7.46 -6.20
N LEU A 208 6.08 7.58 -7.51
CA LEU A 208 4.83 7.29 -8.19
C LEU A 208 5.03 6.23 -9.28
N ALA A 209 4.48 5.03 -9.07
CA ALA A 209 4.46 3.95 -10.05
C ALA A 209 3.21 4.01 -10.94
N ILE A 210 3.41 4.33 -12.23
CA ILE A 210 2.34 4.41 -13.23
C ILE A 210 2.27 3.11 -14.04
N HIS A 211 1.10 2.46 -14.00
CA HIS A 211 0.81 1.32 -14.88
C HIS A 211 0.41 1.84 -16.27
N ALA A 212 1.23 1.56 -17.28
CA ALA A 212 1.04 2.09 -18.63
C ALA A 212 1.20 1.02 -19.73
N PRO A 213 0.30 0.02 -19.78
CA PRO A 213 0.36 -1.07 -20.77
C PRO A 213 0.03 -0.59 -22.18
N GLY A 214 0.77 -1.11 -23.17
CA GLY A 214 0.47 -0.90 -24.59
C GLY A 214 0.36 0.57 -24.99
N ALA A 215 -0.85 1.00 -25.37
CA ALA A 215 -1.10 2.37 -25.80
C ALA A 215 -1.22 3.38 -24.65
N ASP A 216 -1.35 2.93 -23.38
CA ASP A 216 -1.45 3.83 -22.22
C ASP A 216 -0.12 4.56 -21.92
N LEU A 217 1.01 4.12 -22.49
CA LEU A 217 2.32 4.78 -22.30
C LEU A 217 2.34 6.22 -22.83
N THR A 218 1.83 6.48 -24.03
CA THR A 218 1.87 7.81 -24.64
C THR A 218 1.09 8.86 -23.82
N PRO A 219 -0.17 8.64 -23.42
CA PRO A 219 -0.88 9.58 -22.57
C PRO A 219 -0.24 9.66 -21.17
N ALA A 220 0.24 8.56 -20.58
CA ALA A 220 0.97 8.60 -19.30
C ALA A 220 2.19 9.53 -19.34
N VAL A 221 3.05 9.40 -20.36
CA VAL A 221 4.24 10.23 -20.53
C VAL A 221 3.87 11.70 -20.78
N ASN A 222 2.83 11.96 -21.59
CA ASN A 222 2.34 13.32 -21.82
C ASN A 222 1.70 13.93 -20.56
N SER A 223 1.03 13.13 -19.72
CA SER A 223 0.52 13.57 -18.42
C SER A 223 1.65 13.98 -17.47
N ILE A 224 2.75 13.23 -17.41
CA ILE A 224 3.93 13.59 -16.60
C ILE A 224 4.49 14.95 -17.05
N ARG A 225 4.65 15.15 -18.37
CA ARG A 225 5.15 16.42 -18.93
C ARG A 225 4.20 17.58 -18.63
N TYR A 226 2.90 17.40 -18.83
CA TYR A 226 1.90 18.42 -18.49
C TYR A 226 1.98 18.81 -17.00
N LEU A 227 2.08 17.83 -16.09
CA LEU A 227 2.19 18.11 -14.65
C LEU A 227 3.50 18.81 -14.25
N ARG A 228 4.58 18.69 -15.03
CA ARG A 228 5.88 19.34 -14.76
C ARG A 228 6.00 20.71 -15.41
N ASP A 229 5.38 20.93 -16.57
CA ASP A 229 5.62 22.10 -17.42
C ASP A 229 4.45 23.11 -17.41
N CYS A 230 3.23 22.67 -17.06
CA CYS A 230 2.00 23.45 -17.31
C CYS A 230 1.21 23.83 -16.06
N LEU A 231 1.70 23.48 -14.87
CA LEU A 231 1.12 23.93 -13.61
C LEU A 231 1.70 25.30 -13.22
N SER A 232 1.05 26.00 -12.29
CA SER A 232 1.44 27.33 -11.83
C SER A 232 2.73 27.37 -10.99
N ASP A 233 3.17 26.20 -10.53
CA ASP A 233 4.30 26.00 -9.63
C ASP A 233 5.11 24.77 -10.09
N GLU A 234 6.32 24.63 -9.55
CA GLU A 234 7.24 23.53 -9.89
C GLU A 234 7.19 22.36 -8.91
N ILE A 235 6.20 22.26 -7.98
CA ILE A 235 6.27 21.28 -6.88
C ILE A 235 6.30 19.84 -7.39
N VAL A 236 5.60 19.55 -8.49
CA VAL A 236 5.62 18.22 -9.11
C VAL A 236 6.99 17.89 -9.70
N LYS A 237 7.63 18.87 -10.34
CA LYS A 237 8.98 18.76 -10.89
C LYS A 237 10.02 18.60 -9.78
N GLN A 238 9.87 19.36 -8.69
CA GLN A 238 10.75 19.34 -7.53
C GLN A 238 10.65 18.03 -6.73
N PHE A 239 9.46 17.47 -6.53
CA PHE A 239 9.25 16.39 -5.56
C PHE A 239 8.85 15.03 -6.15
N VAL A 240 8.30 14.93 -7.37
CA VAL A 240 7.77 13.66 -7.89
C VAL A 240 8.75 12.94 -8.80
N THR A 241 9.15 11.75 -8.38
CA THR A 241 9.84 10.78 -9.24
C THR A 241 8.84 9.76 -9.75
N PHE A 242 8.83 9.61 -11.07
CA PHE A 242 7.92 8.74 -11.80
C PHE A 242 8.62 7.43 -12.19
N HIS A 243 7.89 6.34 -12.04
CA HIS A 243 8.26 5.01 -12.53
C HIS A 243 7.16 4.53 -13.46
N ILE A 244 7.52 3.85 -14.54
CA ILE A 244 6.53 3.33 -15.49
C ILE A 244 6.68 1.82 -15.56
N PHE A 245 5.59 1.08 -15.52
CA PHE A 245 5.63 -0.37 -15.65
C PHE A 245 4.46 -0.94 -16.45
N PHE A 246 4.70 -2.09 -17.07
CA PHE A 246 3.74 -2.81 -17.92
C PHE A 246 4.12 -4.29 -18.02
N SER A 247 3.15 -5.16 -18.28
CA SER A 247 3.42 -6.59 -18.48
C SER A 247 4.23 -6.82 -19.76
N HIS A 248 5.10 -7.83 -19.76
CA HIS A 248 5.79 -8.30 -20.98
C HIS A 248 4.83 -8.75 -22.10
N LYS A 249 3.54 -8.99 -21.78
CA LYS A 249 2.47 -9.32 -22.75
C LYS A 249 1.84 -8.09 -23.39
N HIS A 250 2.10 -6.89 -22.83
CA HIS A 250 1.52 -5.60 -23.23
C HIS A 250 2.60 -4.51 -23.31
N ILE A 251 3.74 -4.84 -23.91
CA ILE A 251 4.84 -3.88 -24.12
C ILE A 251 4.38 -2.77 -25.09
N PRO A 252 4.56 -1.49 -24.75
CA PRO A 252 4.31 -0.36 -25.65
C PRO A 252 5.14 -0.42 -26.94
N SER A 253 4.57 0.05 -28.05
CA SER A 253 5.22 -0.02 -29.38
C SER A 253 6.49 0.83 -29.50
N LYS A 254 6.63 1.87 -28.68
CA LYS A 254 7.83 2.70 -28.55
C LYS A 254 7.94 3.19 -27.11
N ILE A 255 9.08 2.93 -26.47
CA ILE A 255 9.46 3.54 -25.20
C ILE A 255 10.28 4.80 -25.53
N PRO A 256 9.89 6.00 -25.07
CA PRO A 256 10.68 7.21 -25.29
C PRO A 256 11.89 7.26 -24.35
N ASP A 257 12.98 7.84 -24.84
CA ASP A 257 14.12 8.23 -24.02
C ASP A 257 13.72 9.44 -23.15
N PRO A 258 13.84 9.38 -21.81
CA PRO A 258 13.39 10.45 -20.93
C PRO A 258 14.28 11.70 -21.04
N ASP A 259 15.58 11.56 -21.29
CA ASP A 259 16.51 12.69 -21.38
C ASP A 259 16.26 13.49 -22.67
N VAL A 260 15.89 12.81 -23.76
CA VAL A 260 15.46 13.47 -25.02
C VAL A 260 14.06 14.09 -24.87
N LEU A 261 13.14 13.39 -24.18
CA LEU A 261 11.76 13.83 -23.98
C LEU A 261 11.67 15.16 -23.20
N LEU A 262 12.51 15.32 -22.17
CA LEU A 262 12.51 16.49 -21.29
C LEU A 262 13.22 17.72 -21.88
N GLN A 263 13.98 17.58 -22.96
CA GLN A 263 14.63 18.73 -23.65
C GLN A 263 13.63 19.65 -24.36
N THR A 264 12.44 19.14 -24.70
CA THR A 264 11.40 19.94 -25.37
C THR A 264 10.30 20.27 -24.37
N PRO A 265 9.90 21.55 -24.18
CA PRO A 265 8.75 21.91 -23.36
C PRO A 265 7.44 21.27 -23.85
N TYR A 266 6.51 20.99 -22.94
CA TYR A 266 5.16 20.55 -23.28
C TYR A 266 4.29 21.71 -23.81
N ASN A 267 3.31 21.39 -24.66
CA ASN A 267 2.35 22.39 -25.15
C ASN A 267 1.20 22.57 -24.15
N CYS A 268 1.35 23.55 -23.27
CA CYS A 268 0.39 23.89 -22.22
C CYS A 268 -0.92 24.54 -22.71
N SER A 269 -1.06 24.83 -24.01
CA SER A 269 -2.36 25.20 -24.61
C SER A 269 -3.27 23.98 -24.85
N THR A 270 -2.75 22.76 -24.70
CA THR A 270 -3.55 21.53 -24.78
C THR A 270 -4.13 21.15 -23.42
N LYS A 271 -5.29 20.47 -23.42
CA LYS A 271 -5.86 19.92 -22.18
C LYS A 271 -4.97 18.83 -21.58
N PRO A 272 -4.92 18.67 -20.25
CA PRO A 272 -4.20 17.59 -19.61
C PRO A 272 -4.67 16.22 -20.14
N PRO A 273 -3.77 15.28 -20.53
CA PRO A 273 -4.17 13.98 -21.08
C PRO A 273 -4.92 13.06 -20.10
N TYR A 274 -4.90 13.39 -18.80
CA TYR A 274 -5.65 12.71 -17.75
C TYR A 274 -7.08 13.25 -17.56
N GLU A 275 -7.44 14.35 -18.23
CA GLU A 275 -8.79 14.95 -18.17
C GLU A 275 -9.75 14.20 -19.11
N ASN A 276 -10.98 13.92 -18.66
CA ASN A 276 -12.06 13.31 -19.46
C ASN A 276 -11.69 11.97 -20.16
N VAL A 277 -10.93 11.10 -19.50
CA VAL A 277 -10.50 9.82 -20.07
C VAL A 277 -11.68 8.84 -20.21
N ASN A 278 -12.23 8.74 -21.43
CA ASN A 278 -13.33 7.83 -21.77
C ASN A 278 -12.96 6.34 -21.67
N SER A 279 -11.74 5.98 -22.07
CA SER A 279 -11.25 4.61 -22.14
C SER A 279 -9.72 4.59 -21.99
N THR A 280 -9.17 3.44 -21.58
CA THR A 280 -7.73 3.16 -21.52
C THR A 280 -7.45 1.81 -22.16
N TYR A 281 -6.24 1.60 -22.67
CA TYR A 281 -5.82 0.32 -23.23
C TYR A 281 -5.98 -0.82 -22.21
N MET A 282 -5.69 -0.56 -20.93
CA MET A 282 -5.96 -1.48 -19.82
C MET A 282 -7.43 -1.94 -19.79
N LYS A 283 -8.39 -1.00 -19.92
CA LYS A 283 -9.84 -1.29 -19.92
C LYS A 283 -10.26 -2.04 -21.19
N GLU A 284 -9.80 -1.61 -22.36
CA GLU A 284 -10.10 -2.23 -23.66
C GLU A 284 -9.60 -3.67 -23.75
N LYS A 285 -8.41 -3.95 -23.24
CA LYS A 285 -7.85 -5.30 -23.18
C LYS A 285 -8.32 -6.11 -21.96
N ASN A 286 -9.24 -5.57 -21.15
CA ASN A 286 -9.79 -6.22 -19.96
C ASN A 286 -8.72 -6.71 -18.97
N LEU A 287 -7.63 -5.94 -18.82
CA LEU A 287 -6.54 -6.26 -17.91
C LEU A 287 -6.95 -5.96 -16.47
N LEU A 288 -6.45 -6.76 -15.53
CA LEU A 288 -6.57 -6.49 -14.10
C LEU A 288 -5.52 -5.46 -13.68
N TYR A 289 -5.83 -4.59 -12.72
CA TYR A 289 -4.87 -3.59 -12.24
C TYR A 289 -3.86 -4.24 -11.25
N PRO A 290 -2.55 -4.30 -11.58
CA PRO A 290 -1.52 -4.99 -10.78
C PRO A 290 -1.04 -4.13 -9.61
N VAL A 291 -1.97 -3.79 -8.72
CA VAL A 291 -1.79 -2.79 -7.66
C VAL A 291 -0.60 -3.07 -6.73
N ASN A 292 -0.36 -4.34 -6.39
CA ASN A 292 0.71 -4.69 -5.46
C ASN A 292 2.10 -4.64 -6.10
N VAL A 293 2.20 -4.87 -7.42
CA VAL A 293 3.43 -4.58 -8.18
C VAL A 293 3.71 -3.08 -8.12
N ALA A 294 2.69 -2.25 -8.36
CA ALA A 294 2.85 -0.79 -8.33
C ALA A 294 3.30 -0.27 -6.96
N ARG A 295 2.66 -0.74 -5.87
CA ARG A 295 3.05 -0.42 -4.48
C ARG A 295 4.50 -0.80 -4.20
N ASN A 296 4.91 -2.00 -4.61
CA ASN A 296 6.26 -2.49 -4.36
C ASN A 296 7.31 -1.77 -5.22
N VAL A 297 7.00 -1.42 -6.48
CA VAL A 297 7.89 -0.61 -7.34
C VAL A 297 8.13 0.77 -6.75
N ALA A 298 7.08 1.49 -6.33
CA ALA A 298 7.23 2.79 -5.69
C ALA A 298 8.00 2.67 -4.36
N ARG A 299 7.67 1.66 -3.55
CA ARG A 299 8.40 1.35 -2.32
C ARG A 299 9.88 1.04 -2.55
N ASP A 300 10.23 0.31 -3.61
CA ASP A 300 11.62 -0.08 -3.89
C ASP A 300 12.46 1.05 -4.51
N ALA A 301 11.83 2.13 -4.95
CA ALA A 301 12.48 3.33 -5.45
C ALA A 301 12.61 4.45 -4.40
N ALA A 302 11.93 4.36 -3.26
CA ALA A 302 12.10 5.31 -2.17
C ALA A 302 13.53 5.28 -1.59
N ILE A 303 14.03 6.48 -1.30
CA ILE A 303 15.40 6.75 -0.82
C ILE A 303 15.45 7.07 0.68
N THR A 304 14.30 7.31 1.30
CA THR A 304 14.14 7.65 2.73
C THR A 304 14.00 6.40 3.60
N HIS A 305 14.33 6.51 4.88
CA HIS A 305 14.17 5.43 5.86
C HIS A 305 12.69 5.14 6.13
N TYR A 306 11.91 6.20 6.36
CA TYR A 306 10.47 6.14 6.55
C TYR A 306 9.74 6.38 5.25
N ILE A 307 8.74 5.55 4.99
CA ILE A 307 7.92 5.59 3.78
C ILE A 307 6.43 5.55 4.13
N LEU A 308 5.60 6.17 3.31
CA LEU A 308 4.15 6.14 3.41
C LEU A 308 3.55 5.49 2.14
N PRO A 309 3.36 4.16 2.10
CA PRO A 309 2.67 3.48 1.00
C PRO A 309 1.16 3.71 1.06
N SER A 310 0.64 4.45 0.07
CA SER A 310 -0.74 4.92 0.09
C SER A 310 -1.32 5.07 -1.33
N ASP A 311 -2.64 4.95 -1.45
CA ASP A 311 -3.35 5.07 -2.72
C ASP A 311 -3.38 6.56 -3.15
N ILE A 312 -3.28 6.88 -4.45
CA ILE A 312 -3.04 8.26 -4.94
C ILE A 312 -4.17 9.26 -4.59
N GLU A 313 -5.39 8.76 -4.36
CA GLU A 313 -6.54 9.56 -3.94
C GLU A 313 -6.56 9.90 -2.44
N LEU A 314 -5.52 9.58 -1.65
CA LEU A 314 -5.50 9.78 -0.19
C LEU A 314 -4.59 10.96 0.22
N TYR A 315 -5.15 12.15 0.38
CA TYR A 315 -4.40 13.35 0.72
C TYR A 315 -4.04 13.42 2.21
N PRO A 316 -2.76 13.65 2.59
CA PRO A 316 -2.36 13.72 3.99
C PRO A 316 -2.83 15.01 4.68
N SER A 317 -2.88 14.96 6.02
CA SER A 317 -2.87 16.15 6.87
C SER A 317 -1.58 16.94 6.64
N PRO A 318 -1.60 18.29 6.61
CA PRO A 318 -0.40 19.10 6.43
C PRO A 318 0.60 18.87 7.56
N ASN A 319 1.87 19.20 7.31
CA ASN A 319 2.99 19.13 8.27
C ASN A 319 3.19 17.74 8.92
N LEU A 320 2.66 16.67 8.32
CA LEU A 320 2.77 15.31 8.84
C LEU A 320 4.22 14.87 9.02
N ILE A 321 5.12 15.27 8.13
CA ILE A 321 6.55 14.90 8.13
C ILE A 321 7.30 15.48 9.32
N PRO A 322 7.42 16.82 9.49
CA PRO A 322 8.16 17.41 10.60
C PRO A 322 7.60 16.94 11.94
N ARG A 323 6.27 16.95 12.10
CA ARG A 323 5.58 16.48 13.30
C ARG A 323 5.88 15.01 13.63
N PHE A 324 5.86 14.13 12.63
CA PHE A 324 6.21 12.72 12.82
C PHE A 324 7.69 12.54 13.19
N LEU A 325 8.61 13.20 12.48
CA LEU A 325 10.05 13.05 12.71
C LEU A 325 10.48 13.69 14.04
N ASN A 326 9.85 14.79 14.48
CA ASN A 326 9.98 15.34 15.83
C ASN A 326 9.50 14.35 16.90
N MET A 327 8.36 13.67 16.71
CA MET A 327 7.91 12.59 17.61
C MET A 327 8.91 11.43 17.68
N ILE A 328 9.49 11.01 16.55
CA ILE A 328 10.53 9.97 16.51
C ILE A 328 11.80 10.42 17.24
N ALA A 329 12.25 11.67 17.04
CA ALA A 329 13.42 12.23 17.71
C ALA A 329 13.21 12.36 19.23
N ARG A 330 12.02 12.83 19.67
CA ARG A 330 11.64 12.88 21.10
C ARG A 330 11.64 11.47 21.73
N ASN A 331 11.36 10.42 20.95
CA ASN A 331 11.43 9.01 21.34
C ASN A 331 10.71 8.68 22.67
N ALA A 332 9.66 9.43 23.01
CA ALA A 332 8.92 9.27 24.27
C ALA A 332 8.21 7.90 24.34
N LYS A 333 7.88 7.43 25.55
CA LYS A 333 7.11 6.18 25.70
C LYS A 333 5.78 6.29 24.92
N PRO A 334 5.39 5.29 24.12
CA PRO A 334 5.89 3.92 24.11
C PRO A 334 7.10 3.65 23.19
N LEU A 335 7.59 4.62 22.41
CA LEU A 335 8.62 4.43 21.38
C LEU A 335 9.93 3.87 21.95
N SER A 336 10.45 4.48 23.01
CA SER A 336 11.69 4.07 23.70
C SER A 336 11.57 2.74 24.46
N THR A 337 10.35 2.26 24.72
CA THR A 337 10.11 1.04 25.53
C THR A 337 9.61 -0.16 24.75
N SER A 338 9.09 0.01 23.53
CA SER A 338 8.68 -1.14 22.71
C SER A 338 9.89 -1.79 22.05
N THR A 339 10.08 -3.07 22.32
CA THR A 339 11.09 -3.92 21.65
C THR A 339 10.57 -4.60 20.39
N LYS A 340 9.33 -4.30 19.97
CA LYS A 340 8.67 -4.96 18.84
C LYS A 340 8.86 -4.18 17.54
N PRO A 341 8.84 -4.86 16.38
CA PRO A 341 8.70 -4.16 15.11
C PRO A 341 7.38 -3.36 15.13
N ARG A 342 7.36 -2.20 14.48
CA ARG A 342 6.29 -1.22 14.61
C ARG A 342 5.97 -0.56 13.27
N VAL A 343 4.71 -0.18 13.11
CA VAL A 343 4.22 0.67 12.02
C VAL A 343 3.33 1.75 12.63
N PHE A 344 3.11 2.83 11.89
CA PHE A 344 2.37 4.01 12.36
C PHE A 344 1.11 4.25 11.51
N PRO A 345 -0.02 3.59 11.83
CA PRO A 345 -1.26 3.78 11.09
C PRO A 345 -1.82 5.20 11.18
N ILE A 346 -2.34 5.66 10.05
CA ILE A 346 -3.00 6.95 9.91
C ILE A 346 -4.51 6.72 9.75
N SER A 347 -5.32 7.51 10.47
CA SER A 347 -6.79 7.47 10.37
C SER A 347 -7.26 8.01 9.03
N ILE A 348 -8.22 7.35 8.37
CA ILE A 348 -8.67 7.70 7.01
C ILE A 348 -10.14 8.15 7.03
N PHE A 349 -10.47 9.21 6.30
CA PHE A 349 -11.81 9.79 6.21
C PHE A 349 -12.22 10.09 4.76
N GLU A 350 -13.53 10.23 4.52
CA GLU A 350 -14.09 10.76 3.27
C GLU A 350 -14.76 12.10 3.59
N VAL A 351 -14.60 13.08 2.70
CA VAL A 351 -15.24 14.41 2.77
C VAL A 351 -16.27 14.49 1.65
N ASP A 352 -17.43 15.11 1.87
CA ASP A 352 -18.41 15.35 0.80
C ASP A 352 -17.82 16.27 -0.29
N ALA A 353 -18.04 15.94 -1.57
CA ALA A 353 -17.43 16.61 -2.72
C ALA A 353 -17.69 18.13 -2.84
N LYS A 354 -18.65 18.67 -2.08
CA LYS A 354 -18.94 20.12 -2.03
C LYS A 354 -18.01 20.88 -1.07
N TYR A 355 -17.27 20.19 -0.23
CA TYR A 355 -16.46 20.78 0.84
C TYR A 355 -14.97 20.62 0.55
N GLN A 356 -14.19 21.58 1.04
CA GLN A 356 -12.73 21.50 0.98
C GLN A 356 -12.18 20.47 1.96
N VAL A 357 -11.01 19.95 1.63
CA VAL A 357 -10.25 19.01 2.46
C VAL A 357 -9.77 19.74 3.73
N PRO A 358 -10.03 19.23 4.95
CA PRO A 358 -9.61 19.90 6.18
C PRO A 358 -8.08 19.98 6.28
N SER A 359 -7.59 21.11 6.78
CA SER A 359 -6.17 21.39 6.99
C SER A 359 -5.70 21.11 8.42
N SER A 360 -6.63 20.87 9.34
CA SER A 360 -6.35 20.52 10.75
C SER A 360 -7.27 19.40 11.25
N LYS A 361 -6.87 18.69 12.31
CA LYS A 361 -7.74 17.72 12.98
C LYS A 361 -8.92 18.44 13.64
N THR A 362 -8.75 19.68 14.08
CA THR A 362 -9.83 20.53 14.61
C THR A 362 -10.92 20.77 13.57
N GLU A 363 -10.56 21.13 12.34
CA GLU A 363 -11.52 21.23 11.22
C GLU A 363 -12.19 19.88 10.92
N LEU A 364 -11.41 18.81 10.79
CA LEU A 364 -11.94 17.47 10.56
C LEU A 364 -12.98 17.06 11.62
N ARG A 365 -12.74 17.39 12.90
CA ARG A 365 -13.70 17.15 13.99
C ARG A 365 -14.99 17.94 13.83
N ALA A 366 -14.92 19.20 13.40
CA ALA A 366 -16.10 20.00 13.08
C ALA A 366 -16.87 19.40 11.88
N MET A 367 -16.17 18.92 10.85
CA MET A 367 -16.79 18.26 9.69
C MET A 367 -17.44 16.91 10.05
N LEU A 368 -16.82 16.12 10.93
CA LEU A 368 -17.41 14.88 11.46
C LEU A 368 -18.68 15.16 12.28
N ALA A 369 -18.66 16.19 13.13
CA ALA A 369 -19.84 16.60 13.90
C ALA A 369 -20.99 17.08 12.99
N ASN A 370 -20.66 17.82 11.92
CA ASN A 370 -21.61 18.32 10.92
C ASN A 370 -21.99 17.28 9.86
N LYS A 371 -21.47 16.04 9.95
CA LYS A 371 -21.62 14.96 8.94
C LYS A 371 -21.15 15.30 7.51
N THR A 372 -20.33 16.35 7.34
CA THR A 372 -19.71 16.70 6.04
C THR A 372 -18.41 15.92 5.79
N ALA A 373 -17.89 15.25 6.82
CA ALA A 373 -16.91 14.17 6.73
C ALA A 373 -17.42 12.90 7.43
N ILE A 374 -16.91 11.75 7.03
CA ILE A 374 -17.20 10.43 7.61
C ILE A 374 -15.93 9.56 7.70
N PRO A 375 -15.88 8.54 8.59
CA PRO A 375 -14.84 7.52 8.54
C PRO A 375 -14.79 6.83 7.17
N PHE A 376 -13.59 6.58 6.67
CA PHE A 376 -13.38 6.04 5.33
C PHE A 376 -14.07 4.68 5.13
N HIS A 377 -14.76 4.54 4.00
CA HIS A 377 -15.56 3.39 3.64
C HIS A 377 -16.72 3.09 4.60
N LYS A 378 -17.26 4.08 5.36
CA LYS A 378 -18.48 3.90 6.21
C LYS A 378 -19.65 3.28 5.43
N PHE A 379 -19.79 3.55 4.13
CA PHE A 379 -20.83 2.98 3.26
C PHE A 379 -20.32 1.89 2.29
N VAL A 380 -19.09 1.40 2.47
CA VAL A 380 -18.45 0.37 1.61
C VAL A 380 -17.94 -0.83 2.41
N CYS A 381 -17.23 -0.60 3.52
CA CYS A 381 -16.82 -1.60 4.51
C CYS A 381 -16.54 -0.90 5.86
N PRO A 382 -17.55 -0.77 6.75
CA PRO A 382 -17.41 -0.04 8.02
C PRO A 382 -16.30 -0.55 8.94
N ASN A 383 -16.00 -1.85 8.85
CA ASN A 383 -15.04 -2.52 9.73
C ASN A 383 -13.62 -2.63 9.15
N CYS A 384 -13.42 -2.34 7.86
CA CYS A 384 -12.11 -2.51 7.21
C CYS A 384 -11.11 -1.49 7.76
N HIS A 385 -11.33 -0.18 7.59
CA HIS A 385 -10.31 0.82 7.97
C HIS A 385 -10.44 1.35 9.40
N ASN A 386 -11.43 0.89 10.17
CA ASN A 386 -11.67 1.34 11.54
C ASN A 386 -10.52 0.94 12.47
N ILE A 387 -10.03 1.90 13.26
CA ILE A 387 -8.87 1.74 14.13
C ILE A 387 -9.26 1.33 15.56
N PRO A 388 -8.37 0.65 16.31
CA PRO A 388 -8.41 0.63 17.77
C PRO A 388 -8.63 2.02 18.36
N GLN A 389 -9.63 2.15 19.24
CA GLN A 389 -10.04 3.42 19.87
C GLN A 389 -10.48 4.53 18.89
N GLY A 390 -10.99 4.20 17.69
CA GLY A 390 -11.33 5.20 16.66
C GLY A 390 -12.36 6.26 17.04
N GLN A 391 -13.37 5.92 17.85
CA GLN A 391 -14.35 6.90 18.35
C GLN A 391 -13.69 7.88 19.33
N GLN A 392 -12.81 7.38 20.21
CA GLN A 392 -12.02 8.18 21.13
C GLN A 392 -11.04 9.07 20.36
N TRP A 393 -10.42 8.56 19.28
CA TRP A 393 -9.51 9.32 18.42
C TRP A 393 -10.20 10.51 17.76
N MET A 394 -11.41 10.30 17.20
CA MET A 394 -12.22 11.35 16.58
C MET A 394 -12.71 12.37 17.61
N ASN A 395 -13.08 11.92 18.81
CA ASN A 395 -13.55 12.82 19.86
C ASN A 395 -12.42 13.61 20.54
N ALA A 396 -11.19 13.06 20.60
CA ALA A 396 -10.03 13.71 21.18
C ALA A 396 -9.67 15.00 20.43
N ALA A 397 -9.38 16.06 21.18
CA ALA A 397 -8.88 17.31 20.62
C ALA A 397 -7.57 17.10 19.85
N GLU A 398 -7.28 18.04 18.96
CA GLU A 398 -5.96 18.21 18.38
C GLU A 398 -5.01 18.74 19.45
N THR A 399 -3.73 18.34 19.38
CA THR A 399 -2.68 18.77 20.31
C THR A 399 -1.52 19.40 19.53
N ASN A 400 -0.76 20.29 20.14
CA ASN A 400 0.34 20.98 19.45
C ASN A 400 1.44 20.03 18.96
N GLN A 401 1.59 18.86 19.57
CA GLN A 401 2.62 17.87 19.25
C GLN A 401 2.03 16.56 18.70
N MET A 402 2.76 15.87 17.83
CA MET A 402 2.43 14.50 17.43
C MET A 402 2.87 13.50 18.50
N ASP A 403 2.02 12.52 18.82
CA ASP A 403 2.27 11.44 19.77
C ASP A 403 1.58 10.14 19.35
N VAL A 404 1.98 9.02 19.95
CA VAL A 404 1.28 7.74 19.85
C VAL A 404 0.03 7.76 20.75
N PHE A 405 -1.14 7.92 20.14
CA PHE A 405 -2.45 7.88 20.81
C PHE A 405 -2.78 6.51 21.39
N HIS A 406 -2.49 5.44 20.65
CA HIS A 406 -2.80 4.08 21.08
C HIS A 406 -1.92 3.03 20.39
N VAL A 407 -1.48 2.01 21.13
CA VAL A 407 -0.75 0.86 20.57
C VAL A 407 -1.73 -0.28 20.28
N GLY A 408 -2.13 -0.40 19.01
CA GLY A 408 -3.06 -1.42 18.54
C GLY A 408 -2.40 -2.76 18.19
N LYS A 409 -3.25 -3.77 18.00
CA LYS A 409 -2.90 -5.07 17.38
C LYS A 409 -3.96 -5.47 16.37
N ARG A 410 -3.53 -5.97 15.21
CA ARG A 410 -4.38 -6.55 14.16
C ARG A 410 -4.87 -7.96 14.54
N ARG A 411 -5.62 -8.07 15.64
CA ARG A 411 -6.17 -9.33 16.21
C ARG A 411 -7.60 -9.10 16.72
N GLY A 412 -8.33 -10.19 16.96
CA GLY A 412 -9.72 -10.13 17.46
C GLY A 412 -10.61 -9.34 16.48
N LYS A 413 -11.34 -8.33 16.97
CA LYS A 413 -12.19 -7.47 16.12
C LYS A 413 -11.43 -6.67 15.05
N PHE A 414 -10.11 -6.56 15.16
CA PHE A 414 -9.24 -5.92 14.17
C PHE A 414 -8.39 -6.91 13.37
N VAL A 415 -8.76 -8.20 13.34
CA VAL A 415 -8.01 -9.20 12.55
C VAL A 415 -7.99 -8.87 11.06
N HIS A 416 -9.09 -8.28 10.55
CA HIS A 416 -9.18 -7.92 9.14
C HIS A 416 -8.62 -6.53 8.81
N TRP A 417 -8.80 -5.50 9.67
CA TRP A 417 -8.35 -4.10 9.51
C TRP A 417 -8.09 -3.71 8.03
N GLU A 418 -6.98 -3.02 7.74
CA GLU A 418 -6.34 -2.64 6.44
C GLU A 418 -5.81 -1.21 6.58
N PRO A 419 -4.83 -0.97 7.47
CA PRO A 419 -4.30 0.37 7.69
C PRO A 419 -3.45 0.83 6.50
N ILE A 420 -3.51 2.13 6.21
CA ILE A 420 -2.39 2.85 5.61
C ILE A 420 -1.51 3.34 6.77
N PHE A 421 -0.19 3.21 6.63
CA PHE A 421 0.75 3.48 7.71
C PHE A 421 2.07 4.06 7.20
N ILE A 422 2.73 4.87 8.03
CA ILE A 422 4.16 5.12 7.88
C ILE A 422 4.90 3.88 8.38
N GLY A 423 5.83 3.38 7.57
CA GLY A 423 6.64 2.18 7.82
C GLY A 423 8.05 2.37 7.25
N THR A 424 8.77 1.28 7.02
CA THR A 424 10.15 1.30 6.50
C THR A 424 10.33 0.29 5.37
N HIS A 425 11.52 0.24 4.76
CA HIS A 425 11.88 -0.82 3.80
C HIS A 425 11.95 -2.23 4.40
N GLN A 426 12.02 -2.38 5.72
CA GLN A 426 12.07 -3.70 6.39
C GLN A 426 10.70 -4.38 6.53
N ASP A 427 9.61 -3.64 6.33
CA ASP A 427 8.25 -4.19 6.43
C ASP A 427 7.93 -5.22 5.33
N PRO A 428 6.95 -6.12 5.55
CA PRO A 428 6.57 -7.10 4.54
C PRO A 428 6.09 -6.43 3.25
N TYR A 429 6.50 -6.98 2.11
CA TYR A 429 5.99 -6.58 0.80
C TYR A 429 4.53 -6.97 0.61
N TYR A 430 3.84 -6.29 -0.32
CA TYR A 430 2.54 -6.73 -0.79
C TYR A 430 2.68 -7.92 -1.73
N ASP A 431 1.71 -8.85 -1.75
CA ASP A 431 1.76 -10.02 -2.64
C ASP A 431 1.39 -9.62 -4.08
N GLU A 432 2.38 -9.62 -4.97
CA GLU A 432 2.28 -9.12 -6.35
C GLU A 432 1.35 -9.94 -7.25
N ARG A 433 0.91 -11.12 -6.81
CA ARG A 433 -0.06 -11.96 -7.52
C ARG A 433 -1.50 -11.44 -7.40
N LEU A 434 -1.75 -10.47 -6.51
CA LEU A 434 -3.08 -9.93 -6.22
C LEU A 434 -3.34 -8.63 -7.00
N SER A 435 -4.52 -8.55 -7.61
CA SER A 435 -5.02 -7.33 -8.27
C SER A 435 -6.02 -6.57 -7.38
N TRP A 436 -6.20 -5.28 -7.68
CA TRP A 436 -7.20 -4.43 -7.02
C TRP A 436 -8.64 -4.88 -7.31
N ASP A 437 -8.89 -5.40 -8.50
CA ASP A 437 -10.18 -5.94 -8.91
C ASP A 437 -10.64 -7.06 -7.97
N GLY A 438 -9.70 -7.93 -7.56
CA GLY A 438 -9.95 -9.09 -6.72
C GLY A 438 -10.15 -8.81 -5.23
N LYS A 439 -9.92 -7.56 -4.76
CA LYS A 439 -10.01 -7.15 -3.35
C LYS A 439 -9.04 -7.93 -2.44
N LYS A 440 -9.01 -7.60 -1.14
CA LYS A 440 -8.11 -8.23 -0.13
C LYS A 440 -6.62 -8.11 -0.47
N ASP A 441 -6.24 -7.18 -1.34
CA ASP A 441 -4.88 -6.98 -1.85
C ASP A 441 -3.87 -6.58 -0.75
N LYS A 442 -4.32 -6.00 0.37
CA LYS A 442 -3.48 -5.64 1.52
C LYS A 442 -3.48 -6.71 2.63
N MET A 443 -4.36 -7.71 2.55
CA MET A 443 -4.57 -8.69 3.63
C MET A 443 -3.36 -9.60 3.87
N THR A 444 -2.64 -9.98 2.81
CA THR A 444 -1.42 -10.80 2.88
C THR A 444 -0.33 -10.13 3.71
N GLN A 445 -0.06 -8.85 3.44
CA GLN A 445 0.83 -8.02 4.26
C GLN A 445 0.34 -7.93 5.71
N GLY A 446 -0.95 -7.64 5.91
CA GLY A 446 -1.59 -7.57 7.23
C GLY A 446 -1.44 -8.85 8.06
N TYR A 447 -1.52 -10.03 7.43
CA TYR A 447 -1.26 -11.31 8.09
C TYR A 447 0.19 -11.42 8.57
N ILE A 448 1.16 -11.11 7.72
CA ILE A 448 2.59 -11.18 8.07
C ILE A 448 2.92 -10.24 9.24
N LEU A 449 2.40 -9.00 9.20
CA LEU A 449 2.53 -8.03 10.30
C LEU A 449 1.95 -8.60 11.63
N CYS A 450 0.78 -9.24 11.57
CA CYS A 450 0.17 -9.85 12.76
C CYS A 450 1.00 -11.02 13.32
N VAL A 451 1.52 -11.90 12.47
CA VAL A 451 2.32 -13.06 12.89
C VAL A 451 3.66 -12.61 13.50
N LYS A 452 4.33 -11.64 12.87
CA LYS A 452 5.57 -10.99 13.38
C LYS A 452 5.36 -10.05 14.60
N ASP A 453 4.17 -10.05 15.19
CA ASP A 453 3.78 -9.28 16.39
C ASP A 453 3.95 -7.76 16.31
N TYR A 454 3.77 -7.16 15.13
CA TYR A 454 3.90 -5.71 14.97
C TYR A 454 3.04 -4.91 15.95
N ASP A 455 3.63 -3.88 16.56
CA ASP A 455 2.91 -2.81 17.26
C ASP A 455 2.36 -1.82 16.23
N PHE A 456 1.06 -1.56 16.31
CA PHE A 456 0.39 -0.59 15.43
C PHE A 456 0.22 0.72 16.21
N MET A 457 1.22 1.60 16.12
CA MET A 457 1.30 2.84 16.90
C MET A 457 0.48 3.94 16.22
N ILE A 458 -0.79 4.04 16.60
CA ILE A 458 -1.75 4.98 16.01
C ILE A 458 -1.37 6.40 16.44
N LEU A 459 -1.20 7.29 15.47
CA LEU A 459 -0.83 8.69 15.68
C LEU A 459 -2.03 9.51 16.15
N ASN A 460 -1.84 10.49 17.04
CA ASN A 460 -2.91 11.32 17.63
C ASN A 460 -3.55 12.32 16.66
N ASN A 461 -2.75 12.98 15.81
CA ASN A 461 -3.18 14.09 14.97
C ASN A 461 -3.20 13.76 13.47
N ALA A 462 -2.41 12.79 13.01
CA ALA A 462 -2.30 12.45 11.59
C ALA A 462 -3.61 11.88 11.03
N PHE A 463 -4.02 12.35 9.85
CA PHE A 463 -5.12 11.79 9.08
C PHE A 463 -4.85 11.78 7.58
N LEU A 464 -5.55 10.92 6.85
CA LEU A 464 -5.66 10.93 5.39
C LEU A 464 -7.11 11.24 5.01
N ILE A 465 -7.30 12.09 4.01
CA ILE A 465 -8.60 12.38 3.41
C ILE A 465 -8.64 11.76 2.03
N HIS A 466 -9.56 10.83 1.81
CA HIS A 466 -9.89 10.39 0.46
C HIS A 466 -10.46 11.57 -0.33
N LYS A 467 -10.01 11.74 -1.57
CA LYS A 467 -10.40 12.78 -2.53
C LYS A 467 -11.89 13.13 -2.37
N PRO A 468 -12.26 14.41 -2.22
CA PRO A 468 -13.63 14.83 -1.94
C PRO A 468 -14.68 14.09 -2.79
N GLY A 469 -15.59 13.43 -2.09
CA GLY A 469 -16.49 12.41 -2.61
C GLY A 469 -16.68 11.27 -1.60
N ILE A 470 -17.92 11.00 -1.21
CA ILE A 470 -18.27 9.85 -0.37
C ILE A 470 -18.53 8.63 -1.27
N LYS A 471 -17.76 7.56 -1.12
CA LYS A 471 -17.96 6.32 -1.88
C LYS A 471 -19.06 5.48 -1.24
N HIS A 472 -19.98 5.01 -2.08
CA HIS A 472 -21.02 4.05 -1.72
C HIS A 472 -20.74 2.69 -2.37
N TYR A 473 -21.11 1.60 -1.71
CA TYR A 473 -20.99 0.27 -2.31
C TYR A 473 -21.88 0.13 -3.55
N VAL A 474 -21.26 -0.11 -4.71
CA VAL A 474 -21.93 -0.45 -5.97
C VAL A 474 -21.70 -1.94 -6.26
N LYS A 475 -22.79 -2.70 -6.42
CA LYS A 475 -22.73 -4.12 -6.79
C LYS A 475 -22.18 -4.27 -8.21
N ASN A 476 -21.19 -5.14 -8.40
CA ASN A 476 -20.57 -5.38 -9.71
C ASN A 476 -20.25 -6.86 -9.87
N ALA A 477 -21.10 -7.60 -10.59
CA ALA A 477 -20.99 -9.05 -10.74
C ALA A 477 -19.67 -9.50 -11.40
N LYS A 478 -19.13 -8.72 -12.34
CA LYS A 478 -17.82 -8.98 -12.96
C LYS A 478 -16.70 -8.89 -11.91
N ARG A 479 -16.70 -7.83 -11.10
CA ARG A 479 -15.74 -7.64 -10.01
C ARG A 479 -15.89 -8.69 -8.92
N ASP A 480 -17.11 -9.03 -8.52
CA ASP A 480 -17.36 -10.04 -7.49
C ASP A 480 -16.92 -11.45 -7.94
N SER A 481 -17.02 -11.77 -9.24
CA SER A 481 -16.44 -13.00 -9.83
C SER A 481 -14.90 -13.01 -9.80
N ILE A 482 -14.25 -11.87 -10.08
CA ILE A 482 -12.79 -11.74 -9.94
C ILE A 482 -12.38 -11.90 -8.47
N ALA A 483 -13.11 -11.27 -7.54
CA ALA A 483 -12.85 -11.37 -6.10
C ALA A 483 -13.06 -12.79 -5.55
N GLY A 484 -14.04 -13.54 -6.06
CA GLY A 484 -14.22 -14.96 -5.73
C GLY A 484 -13.02 -15.81 -6.16
N ARG A 485 -12.51 -15.61 -7.39
CA ARG A 485 -11.33 -16.31 -7.89
C ARG A 485 -10.06 -15.95 -7.11
N GLN A 486 -9.84 -14.66 -6.85
CA GLN A 486 -8.71 -14.20 -6.03
C GLN A 486 -8.78 -14.75 -4.60
N SER A 487 -9.96 -14.75 -3.97
CA SER A 487 -10.16 -15.34 -2.64
C SER A 487 -9.88 -16.85 -2.61
N ALA A 488 -10.19 -17.57 -3.69
CA ALA A 488 -9.86 -18.98 -3.83
C ALA A 488 -8.33 -19.19 -3.85
N VAL A 489 -7.60 -18.42 -4.67
CA VAL A 489 -6.12 -18.44 -4.74
C VAL A 489 -5.49 -18.06 -3.39
N VAL A 490 -5.99 -17.01 -2.74
CA VAL A 490 -5.53 -16.60 -1.40
C VAL A 490 -5.70 -17.75 -0.39
N LYS A 491 -6.85 -18.44 -0.40
CA LYS A 491 -7.14 -19.53 0.54
C LYS A 491 -6.34 -20.81 0.25
N SER A 492 -6.20 -21.21 -1.01
CA SER A 492 -5.63 -22.52 -1.39
C SER A 492 -4.14 -22.52 -1.68
N ILE A 493 -3.56 -21.37 -2.09
CA ILE A 493 -2.15 -21.25 -2.48
C ILE A 493 -1.41 -20.33 -1.51
N ILE A 494 -1.84 -19.06 -1.41
CA ILE A 494 -1.08 -18.03 -0.69
C ILE A 494 -1.08 -18.26 0.82
N MET A 495 -2.22 -18.60 1.42
CA MET A 495 -2.30 -18.83 2.87
C MET A 495 -1.39 -19.99 3.32
N PRO A 496 -1.37 -21.17 2.67
CA PRO A 496 -0.37 -22.20 2.95
C PRO A 496 1.09 -21.74 2.83
N GLU A 497 1.42 -20.95 1.82
CA GLU A 497 2.78 -20.40 1.64
C GLU A 497 3.16 -19.45 2.77
N LEU A 498 2.31 -18.46 3.08
CA LEU A 498 2.56 -17.49 4.16
C LEU A 498 2.73 -18.18 5.52
N LYS A 499 1.94 -19.24 5.80
CA LYS A 499 2.10 -20.06 7.01
C LYS A 499 3.44 -20.79 7.08
N LYS A 500 3.98 -21.24 5.94
CA LYS A 500 5.29 -21.91 5.87
C LYS A 500 6.45 -20.91 5.98
N LEU A 501 6.33 -19.75 5.33
CA LEU A 501 7.39 -18.73 5.25
C LEU A 501 7.50 -17.87 6.51
N PHE A 502 6.37 -17.54 7.15
CA PHE A 502 6.31 -16.60 8.28
C PHE A 502 5.78 -17.23 9.57
N GLY A 503 5.31 -18.48 9.52
CA GLY A 503 4.73 -19.19 10.65
C GLY A 503 3.25 -18.88 10.89
N THR A 504 2.74 -19.32 12.04
CA THR A 504 1.35 -19.11 12.46
C THR A 504 1.29 -18.51 13.85
N ARG A 505 0.29 -17.66 14.11
CA ARG A 505 0.00 -17.14 15.45
C ARG A 505 -1.49 -17.08 15.71
N ASN A 506 -1.90 -17.42 16.94
CA ASN A 506 -3.30 -17.36 17.35
C ASN A 506 -3.85 -15.92 17.21
N GLY A 507 -5.08 -15.80 16.70
CA GLY A 507 -5.73 -14.52 16.44
C GLY A 507 -5.31 -13.78 15.15
N CYS A 508 -4.42 -14.34 14.32
CA CYS A 508 -4.04 -13.77 13.01
C CYS A 508 -4.74 -14.49 11.84
N ALA A 509 -5.31 -13.74 10.89
CA ALA A 509 -5.99 -14.27 9.70
C ALA A 509 -5.84 -13.35 8.45
N LEU A 510 -6.35 -13.84 7.32
CA LEU A 510 -6.47 -13.18 6.01
C LEU A 510 -7.94 -12.87 5.68
#